data_AF-A0AAV5Z118-F1
#
_entry.id   AF-A0AAV5Z118-F1
#
_cell.length_a   1.000
_cell.length_b   1.000
_cell.length_c   1.000
_cell.angle_alpha   90.00
_cell.angle_beta   90.00
_cell.angle_gamma   90.00
#
_symmetry.space_group_name_H-M   'P 1'
#
loop_
_entity.id
_entity.type
_entity.pdbx_description
1 polymer ?
#
loop_
_entity_poly.entity_id
_entity_poly.type
_entity_poly.pdbx_seq_one_letter_code
_entity_poly.pdbx_strand_id
1 'polypeptide(L)'
;GLVNRVHPDAEFPGAVAALARELAQGPTQAFGRAKLLFHQSTQESLETQMELEAQAIAASGHTEDFRNGVVAFARKQPVTFTGR
;
A
#
# COMPACT_ATOMS: atom_id res chain seq x y z
N GLY A 1 3.58 -20.76 3.69
CA GLY A 1 2.89 -19.52 4.09
C GLY A 1 3.20 -19.05 5.50
N LEU A 2 4.30 -19.50 6.14
CA LEU A 2 4.68 -19.03 7.48
C LEU A 2 5.58 -17.79 7.42
N VAL A 3 6.47 -17.73 6.41
CA VAL A 3 7.34 -16.58 6.14
C VAL A 3 7.30 -16.23 4.65
N ASN A 4 7.44 -14.94 4.33
CA ASN A 4 7.43 -14.45 2.94
C ASN A 4 8.78 -14.66 2.24
N ARG A 5 9.90 -14.48 2.95
CA ARG A 5 11.27 -14.55 2.41
C ARG A 5 12.23 -15.06 3.50
N VAL A 6 13.33 -15.68 3.10
CA VAL A 6 14.42 -16.14 3.97
C VAL A 6 15.72 -15.57 3.43
N HIS A 7 16.57 -15.07 4.33
CA HIS A 7 17.85 -14.46 4.00
C HIS A 7 18.96 -15.07 4.88
N PRO A 8 20.21 -15.13 4.41
CA PRO A 8 21.35 -15.36 5.28
C PRO A 8 21.38 -14.34 6.42
N ASP A 9 21.84 -14.76 7.60
CA ASP A 9 21.82 -13.92 8.81
C ASP A 9 22.53 -12.57 8.59
N ALA A 10 23.68 -12.59 7.92
CA ALA A 10 24.44 -11.39 7.59
C ALA A 10 23.70 -10.39 6.67
N GLU A 11 22.75 -10.86 5.85
CA GLU A 11 21.99 -10.05 4.90
C GLU A 11 20.62 -9.61 5.46
N PHE A 12 20.12 -10.32 6.48
CA PHE A 12 18.78 -10.12 7.01
C PHE A 12 18.51 -8.68 7.50
N PRO A 13 19.42 -8.01 8.25
CA PRO A 13 19.21 -6.62 8.65
C PRO A 13 19.05 -5.66 7.47
N GLY A 14 19.84 -5.88 6.41
CA GLY A 14 19.78 -5.09 5.19
C GLY A 14 18.46 -5.28 4.44
N ALA A 15 17.99 -6.53 4.32
CA ALA A 15 16.72 -6.86 3.69
C ALA A 15 15.52 -6.24 4.45
N VAL A 16 15.52 -6.31 5.79
CA VAL A 16 14.50 -5.69 6.63
C VAL A 16 14.48 -4.17 6.45
N ALA A 17 15.65 -3.52 6.51
CA ALA A 17 15.76 -2.08 6.34
C ALA A 17 15.30 -1.61 4.95
N ALA A 18 15.60 -2.39 3.91
CA ALA A 18 15.14 -2.11 2.55
C ALA A 18 13.60 -2.18 2.44
N LEU A 19 12.99 -3.25 2.96
CA LEU A 19 11.54 -3.42 2.95
C LEU A 19 10.82 -2.33 3.76
N ALA A 20 11.32 -2.02 4.96
CA ALA A 20 10.76 -0.96 5.79
C ALA A 20 10.80 0.40 5.07
N ARG A 21 11.89 0.69 4.37
CA ARG A 21 12.06 1.92 3.59
C ARG A 21 11.12 1.98 2.40
N GLU A 22 10.97 0.88 1.66
CA GLU A 22 10.02 0.77 0.54
C GLU A 22 8.60 1.10 1.00
N LEU A 23 8.15 0.50 2.11
CA LEU A 23 6.83 0.75 2.68
C LEU A 23 6.68 2.18 3.19
N ALA A 24 7.69 2.72 3.88
CA ALA A 24 7.66 4.09 4.40
C ALA A 24 7.66 5.16 3.28
N GLN A 25 8.22 4.84 2.11
CA GLN A 25 8.24 5.73 0.95
C GLN A 25 7.01 5.59 0.05
N GLY A 26 6.10 4.66 0.35
CA GLY A 26 4.86 4.46 -0.40
C GLY A 26 3.67 5.30 0.10
N PRO A 27 2.51 5.19 -0.56
CA PRO A 27 1.29 5.92 -0.20
C PRO A 27 0.67 5.33 1.08
N THR A 28 1.11 5.83 2.23
CA THR A 28 0.81 5.22 3.55
C THR A 28 -0.69 5.03 3.82
N GLN A 29 -1.55 5.99 3.44
CA GLN A 29 -2.99 5.85 3.59
C GLN A 29 -3.59 4.73 2.71
N ALA A 30 -3.11 4.59 1.47
CA ALA A 30 -3.58 3.55 0.57
C ALA A 30 -3.17 2.15 1.09
N PHE A 31 -1.94 2.01 1.60
CA PHE A 31 -1.51 0.78 2.26
C PHE A 31 -2.37 0.44 3.48
N GLY A 32 -2.69 1.44 4.32
CA GLY A 32 -3.57 1.26 5.48
C GLY A 32 -4.96 0.77 5.08
N ARG A 33 -5.57 1.41 4.07
CA ARG A 33 -6.89 1.02 3.53
C ARG A 33 -6.88 -0.39 2.96
N ALA A 34 -5.90 -0.73 2.12
CA ALA A 34 -5.77 -2.07 1.54
C ALA A 34 -5.61 -3.15 2.63
N LYS A 35 -4.81 -2.87 3.66
CA LYS A 35 -4.63 -3.79 4.79
C LYS A 35 -5.93 -3.99 5.59
N LEU A 36 -6.68 -2.92 5.83
CA LEU A 36 -7.98 -2.99 6.51
C LEU A 36 -8.96 -3.87 5.72
N LEU A 37 -9.11 -3.60 4.42
CA LEU A 37 -9.98 -4.37 3.52
C LEU A 37 -9.61 -5.85 3.50
N PHE A 38 -8.31 -6.16 3.43
CA PHE A 38 -7.83 -7.53 3.46
C PHE A 38 -8.23 -8.25 4.75
N HIS A 39 -8.11 -7.59 5.91
CA HIS A 39 -8.53 -8.16 7.19
C HIS A 39 -10.04 -8.41 7.27
N GLN A 40 -10.86 -7.54 6.66
CA GLN A 40 -12.31 -7.67 6.64
C GLN A 40 -12.82 -8.74 5.65
N SER A 41 -12.09 -8.97 4.56
CA SER A 41 -12.52 -9.84 3.44
C SER A 41 -12.96 -11.27 3.80
N THR A 42 -12.51 -11.81 4.94
CA THR A 42 -12.88 -13.17 5.38
C THR A 42 -14.15 -13.21 6.24
N GLN A 43 -14.64 -12.06 6.68
CA GLN A 43 -15.81 -11.90 7.55
C GLN A 43 -17.01 -11.28 6.82
N GLU A 44 -16.76 -10.55 5.74
CA GLU A 44 -17.78 -9.88 4.95
C GLU A 44 -18.29 -10.73 3.79
N SER A 45 -19.53 -10.47 3.36
CA SER A 45 -20.01 -11.01 2.07
C SER A 45 -19.24 -10.37 0.91
N LEU A 46 -19.26 -11.02 -0.25
CA LEU A 46 -18.62 -10.48 -1.46
C LEU A 46 -19.17 -9.09 -1.81
N GLU A 47 -20.49 -8.92 -1.77
CA GLU A 47 -21.17 -7.67 -2.09
C GLU A 47 -20.77 -6.55 -1.12
N THR A 48 -20.70 -6.87 0.17
CA THR A 48 -20.28 -5.91 1.20
C THR A 48 -18.83 -5.51 1.02
N GLN A 49 -17.95 -6.47 0.75
CA GLN A 49 -16.54 -6.22 0.50
C GLN A 49 -16.34 -5.37 -0.77
N MET A 50 -17.09 -5.61 -1.84
CA MET A 50 -17.04 -4.78 -3.05
C MET A 50 -17.42 -3.32 -2.78
N GLU A 51 -18.44 -3.09 -1.95
CA GLU A 51 -18.82 -1.73 -1.54
C GLU A 51 -17.74 -1.06 -0.68
N LEU A 52 -17.17 -1.78 0.29
CA LEU A 52 -16.07 -1.28 1.11
C LEU A 52 -14.84 -0.92 0.26
N GLU A 53 -14.51 -1.75 -0.72
CA GLU A 53 -13.42 -1.50 -1.68
C GLU A 53 -13.71 -0.26 -2.54
N ALA A 54 -14.93 -0.11 -3.06
CA ALA A 54 -15.33 1.06 -3.84
C ALA A 54 -15.15 2.36 -3.03
N GLN A 55 -15.60 2.38 -1.78
CA GLN A 55 -15.44 3.52 -0.88
C GLN A 55 -13.97 3.81 -0.57
N ALA A 56 -13.17 2.78 -0.29
CA ALA A 56 -11.75 2.93 0.01
C ALA A 56 -10.93 3.44 -1.19
N ILE A 57 -11.25 2.97 -2.39
CA ILE A 57 -10.65 3.44 -3.65
C ILE A 57 -11.04 4.90 -3.90
N ALA A 58 -12.32 5.24 -3.75
CA ALA A 58 -12.80 6.62 -3.91
C ALA A 58 -12.11 7.56 -2.90
N ALA A 59 -12.01 7.17 -1.63
CA ALA A 59 -11.30 7.93 -0.61
C ALA A 59 -9.81 8.09 -0.93
N SER A 60 -9.16 7.05 -1.48
CA SER A 60 -7.78 7.13 -1.93
C SER A 60 -7.61 8.07 -3.13
N GLY A 61 -8.60 8.15 -4.01
CA GLY A 61 -8.62 9.12 -5.12
C GLY A 61 -8.57 10.59 -4.69
N HIS A 62 -8.94 10.90 -3.44
CA HIS A 62 -8.95 12.25 -2.88
C HIS A 62 -7.66 12.63 -2.14
N THR A 63 -6.64 11.77 -2.10
CA THR A 63 -5.38 12.06 -1.39
C THR A 63 -4.38 12.85 -2.24
N GLU A 64 -3.44 13.53 -1.59
CA GLU A 64 -2.32 14.20 -2.28
C GLU A 64 -1.46 13.16 -3.03
N ASP A 65 -1.23 12.01 -2.39
CA ASP A 65 -0.46 10.89 -2.92
C ASP A 65 -1.05 10.32 -4.22
N PHE A 66 -2.38 10.21 -4.32
CA PHE A 66 -3.02 9.79 -5.55
C PHE A 66 -2.79 10.79 -6.67
N ARG A 67 -3.02 12.08 -6.40
CA ARG A 67 -2.77 13.15 -7.37
C ARG A 67 -1.30 13.17 -7.81
N ASN A 68 -0.37 13.05 -6.88
CA ASN A 68 1.06 13.02 -7.15
C ASN A 68 1.43 11.80 -8.01
N GLY A 69 0.88 10.62 -7.70
CA GLY A 69 1.06 9.40 -8.47
C GLY A 69 0.57 9.53 -9.91
N VAL A 70 -0.64 10.05 -10.12
CA VAL A 70 -1.21 10.28 -11.47
C VAL A 70 -0.36 11.27 -12.26
N VAL A 71 0.04 12.40 -11.64
CA VAL A 71 0.87 13.42 -12.31
C VAL A 71 2.25 12.87 -12.65
N ALA A 72 2.90 12.17 -11.72
CA ALA A 72 4.22 11.58 -11.95
C ALA A 72 4.17 10.51 -13.04
N PHE A 73 3.15 9.65 -13.03
CA PHE A 73 2.91 8.66 -14.09
C PHE A 73 2.74 9.32 -15.46
N ALA A 74 1.87 10.32 -15.57
CA ALA A 74 1.64 11.05 -16.83
C ALA A 74 2.91 11.73 -17.36
N ARG A 75 3.79 12.18 -16.46
CA ARG A 75 5.07 12.82 -16.78
C ARG A 75 6.24 11.85 -16.93
N LYS A 76 6.03 10.54 -16.70
CA LYS A 76 7.09 9.51 -16.66
C LYS A 76 8.22 9.87 -15.69
N GLN A 77 7.87 10.41 -14.54
CA GLN A 77 8.82 10.84 -13.50
C GLN A 77 8.66 9.97 -12.24
N PRO A 78 9.72 9.86 -11.41
CA PRO A 78 9.59 9.29 -10.08
C PRO A 78 8.55 10.06 -9.25
N VAL A 79 7.73 9.33 -8.50
CA VAL A 79 6.77 9.90 -7.55
C VAL A 79 7.40 9.97 -6.16
N THR A 80 7.05 11.02 -5.41
CA THR A 80 7.29 11.07 -3.96
C THR A 80 5.96 11.05 -3.25
N PHE A 81 5.76 10.03 -2.43
CA PHE A 81 4.59 9.94 -1.55
C PHE A 81 4.90 10.59 -0.20
N THR A 82 3.90 11.22 0.38
CA THR A 82 3.98 11.99 1.64
C THR A 82 3.04 11.45 2.72
N GLY A 83 2.26 10.41 2.40
CA GLY A 83 1.31 9.78 3.32
C GLY A 83 0.00 10.56 3.49
N ARG A 84 -0.28 11.50 2.59
CA ARG A 84 -1.44 12.41 2.67
C ARG A 84 -2.33 12.33 1.46
#